data_AF-A0A7Y5LXZ5-F1
#
_entry.id   AF-A0A7Y5LXZ5-F1
#
_cell.length_a   1.000
_cell.length_b   1.000
_cell.length_c   1.000
_cell.angle_alpha   90.00
_cell.angle_beta   90.00
_cell.angle_gamma   90.00
#
_symmetry.space_group_name_H-M   'P 1'
#
loop_
_entity.id
_entity.type
_entity.pdbx_description
1 polymer ?
#
loop_
_entity_poly.entity_id
_entity_poly.type
_entity_poly.pdbx_seq_one_letter_code
_entity_poly.pdbx_strand_id
1 'polypeptide(L)'
;MGAFLRNYPALASELRPLLEAAVQVRDETRDLIVSEGARSGFAAVRARFLAGPGQDTVPEGVAEGSPALPPIPVSQRTDFLVLLLYVMNEIRGFTQAVKMLLLVGEEGMAKRFVPDYYQHVAYDYGPFDKAVYDDIAGLRRAGVLEAVRPPRRGRQQDDDVDLVRGSKEVEYTFRLTAKGKRVAESLARSAEARDPAILAGVRDVSSKYGSLPLKDLVRLVYERYPALTTKSKIRRRVLGEDE
;
A
#
# COMPACT_ATOMS: atom_id res chain seq x y z
N MET A 1 7.14 -1.77 27.91
CA MET A 1 6.14 -0.98 28.66
C MET A 1 5.23 -1.79 29.57
N GLY A 2 4.53 -2.84 29.10
CA GLY A 2 3.49 -3.52 29.89
C GLY A 2 3.95 -4.19 31.20
N ALA A 3 5.23 -4.55 31.34
CA ALA A 3 5.77 -5.11 32.58
C ALA A 3 6.13 -4.03 33.63
N PHE A 4 6.57 -2.85 33.19
CA PHE A 4 6.95 -1.73 34.07
C PHE A 4 5.72 -1.11 34.76
N LEU A 5 4.64 -0.89 34.02
CA LEU A 5 3.40 -0.29 34.56
C LEU A 5 2.61 -1.24 35.48
N ARG A 6 2.91 -2.54 35.47
CA ARG A 6 2.30 -3.52 36.39
C ARG A 6 2.91 -3.47 37.79
N ASN A 7 4.17 -3.05 37.90
CA ASN A 7 4.88 -3.01 39.18
C ASN A 7 4.71 -1.68 39.92
N TYR A 8 4.14 -0.65 39.27
CA TYR A 8 3.94 0.69 39.84
C TYR A 8 2.53 1.23 39.52
N PRO A 9 1.49 0.70 40.19
CA PRO A 9 0.09 1.03 39.88
C PRO A 9 -0.27 2.50 40.12
N ALA A 10 0.33 3.15 41.12
CA ALA A 10 0.14 4.57 41.39
C ALA A 10 0.69 5.44 40.23
N LEU A 11 1.93 5.17 39.81
CA LEU A 11 2.57 5.86 38.68
C LEU A 11 1.83 5.60 37.36
N ALA A 12 1.30 4.38 37.17
CA ALA A 12 0.50 4.03 36.01
C ALA A 12 -0.84 4.79 35.94
N SER A 13 -1.44 5.10 37.10
CA SER A 13 -2.66 5.91 37.17
C SER A 13 -2.37 7.38 36.83
N GLU A 14 -1.26 7.93 37.31
CA GLU A 14 -0.85 9.31 37.04
C GLU A 14 -0.43 9.53 35.58
N LEU A 15 0.23 8.54 34.96
CA LEU A 15 0.71 8.65 33.59
C LEU A 15 -0.33 8.28 32.53
N ARG A 16 -1.44 7.63 32.90
CA ARG A 16 -2.47 7.18 31.95
C ARG A 16 -3.06 8.34 31.12
N PRO A 17 -3.46 9.48 31.69
CA PRO A 17 -4.01 10.58 30.90
C PRO A 17 -3.00 11.18 29.92
N LEU A 18 -1.72 11.27 30.32
CA LEU A 18 -0.64 11.75 29.45
C LEU A 18 -0.34 10.78 28.31
N LEU A 19 -0.41 9.47 28.56
CA LEU A 19 -0.23 8.44 27.54
C LEU A 19 -1.41 8.38 26.56
N GLU A 20 -2.64 8.51 27.05
CA GLU A 20 -3.85 8.60 26.22
C GLU A 20 -3.81 9.86 25.35
N ALA A 21 -3.43 11.01 25.92
CA ALA A 21 -3.22 12.24 25.17
C ALA A 21 -2.10 12.10 24.13
N ALA A 22 -1.00 11.42 24.45
CA ALA A 22 0.09 11.19 23.49
C ALA A 22 -0.33 10.25 22.34
N VAL A 23 -1.16 9.24 22.62
CA VAL A 23 -1.74 8.36 21.58
C VAL A 23 -2.72 9.14 20.72
N GLN A 24 -3.59 9.96 21.33
CA GLN A 24 -4.55 10.78 20.62
C GLN A 24 -3.86 11.83 19.74
N VAL A 25 -2.85 12.54 20.26
CA VAL A 25 -2.04 13.47 19.47
C VAL A 25 -1.32 12.75 18.34
N ARG A 26 -0.78 11.54 18.56
CA ARG A 26 -0.14 10.76 17.49
C ARG A 26 -1.13 10.35 16.41
N ASP A 27 -2.33 9.93 16.79
CA ASP A 27 -3.37 9.47 15.85
C ASP A 27 -3.98 10.68 15.10
N GLU A 28 -4.21 11.81 15.76
CA GLU A 28 -4.63 13.08 15.15
C GLU A 28 -3.54 13.66 14.22
N THR A 29 -2.27 13.59 14.63
CA THR A 29 -1.13 14.01 13.80
C THR A 29 -0.98 13.07 12.59
N ARG A 30 -1.26 11.76 12.74
CA ARG A 30 -1.30 10.82 11.62
C ARG A 30 -2.40 11.19 10.63
N ASP A 31 -3.59 11.53 11.11
CA ASP A 31 -4.73 11.95 10.26
C ASP A 31 -4.50 13.32 9.60
N LEU A 32 -3.88 14.26 10.30
CA LEU A 32 -3.51 15.58 9.77
C LEU A 32 -2.42 15.50 8.68
N ILE A 33 -1.37 14.70 8.88
CA ILE A 33 -0.30 14.52 7.88
C ILE A 33 -0.82 13.67 6.69
N VAL A 34 -1.78 12.77 6.90
CA VAL A 34 -2.54 12.12 5.81
C VAL A 34 -3.36 13.15 5.03
N SER A 35 -3.89 14.19 5.67
CA SER A 35 -4.73 15.18 4.99
C SER A 35 -3.97 16.09 4.01
N GLU A 36 -2.75 16.54 4.33
CA GLU A 36 -1.98 17.47 3.48
C GLU A 36 -1.25 16.77 2.32
N GLY A 37 -0.53 15.68 2.59
CA GLY A 37 0.13 14.89 1.53
C GLY A 37 -0.87 14.30 0.54
N ALA A 38 -2.01 13.84 1.06
CA ALA A 38 -3.05 13.31 0.21
C ALA A 38 -3.83 14.41 -0.54
N ARG A 39 -3.79 15.70 -0.17
CA ARG A 39 -4.37 16.80 -0.99
C ARG A 39 -3.58 17.01 -2.28
N SER A 40 -2.25 16.97 -2.22
CA SER A 40 -1.37 17.12 -3.38
C SER A 40 -1.45 15.92 -4.34
N GLY A 41 -1.32 14.70 -3.81
CA GLY A 41 -1.49 13.47 -4.60
C GLY A 41 -2.91 13.32 -5.17
N PHE A 42 -3.93 13.68 -4.40
CA PHE A 42 -5.33 13.64 -4.85
C PHE A 42 -5.61 14.63 -5.97
N ALA A 43 -5.07 15.85 -5.94
CA ALA A 43 -5.31 16.80 -7.04
C ALA A 43 -4.80 16.25 -8.38
N ALA A 44 -3.60 15.66 -8.40
CA ALA A 44 -3.00 15.06 -9.60
C ALA A 44 -3.76 13.80 -10.06
N VAL A 45 -4.07 12.88 -9.14
CA VAL A 45 -4.85 11.65 -9.39
C VAL A 45 -6.26 12.00 -9.87
N ARG A 46 -6.92 12.96 -9.20
CA ARG A 46 -8.27 13.42 -9.54
C ARG A 46 -8.28 14.10 -10.91
N ALA A 47 -7.36 15.04 -11.18
CA ALA A 47 -7.28 15.70 -12.47
C ALA A 47 -7.05 14.70 -13.62
N ARG A 48 -6.21 13.69 -13.39
CA ARG A 48 -5.88 12.69 -14.40
C ARG A 48 -6.95 11.63 -14.63
N PHE A 49 -7.71 11.24 -13.59
CA PHE A 49 -8.72 10.18 -13.69
C PHE A 49 -10.18 10.70 -13.76
N LEU A 50 -10.42 12.02 -13.60
CA LEU A 50 -11.75 12.64 -13.71
C LEU A 50 -11.90 13.67 -14.83
N ALA A 51 -10.88 13.98 -15.62
CA ALA A 51 -10.99 14.94 -16.74
C ALA A 51 -11.70 14.38 -18.00
N GLY A 52 -12.71 13.53 -17.82
CA GLY A 52 -13.73 13.22 -18.84
C GLY A 52 -15.02 13.98 -18.53
N PRO A 53 -15.88 14.31 -19.52
CA PRO A 53 -17.01 15.19 -19.32
C PRO A 53 -18.03 14.56 -18.37
N GLY A 54 -18.06 15.05 -17.13
CA GLY A 54 -19.12 14.91 -16.13
C GLY A 54 -19.49 13.48 -15.71
N GLN A 55 -19.26 13.13 -14.45
CA GLN A 55 -20.21 12.38 -13.61
C GLN A 55 -19.60 12.12 -12.23
N ASP A 56 -20.02 12.91 -11.24
CA ASP A 56 -20.02 12.53 -9.81
C ASP A 56 -21.15 11.52 -9.49
N THR A 57 -21.81 10.99 -10.52
CA THR A 57 -22.85 9.96 -10.42
C THR A 57 -22.65 8.98 -11.56
N VAL A 58 -21.87 7.92 -11.34
CA VAL A 58 -21.99 6.71 -12.17
C VAL A 58 -23.10 5.88 -11.51
N PRO A 59 -24.29 5.76 -12.11
CA PRO A 59 -25.31 4.85 -11.57
C PRO A 59 -24.74 3.43 -11.58
N GLU A 60 -24.98 2.65 -10.53
CA GLU A 60 -24.80 1.20 -10.56
C GLU A 60 -25.62 0.65 -11.74
N GLY A 61 -24.94 0.26 -12.82
CA GLY A 61 -25.58 -0.19 -14.06
C GLY A 61 -24.94 0.29 -15.37
N VAL A 62 -23.63 0.52 -15.42
CA VAL A 62 -22.97 0.88 -16.68
C VAL A 62 -22.85 -0.36 -17.57
N ALA A 63 -23.66 -0.38 -18.63
CA ALA A 63 -23.70 -1.41 -19.65
C ALA A 63 -22.32 -1.82 -20.17
N GLU A 64 -22.12 -3.11 -20.39
CA GLU A 64 -21.08 -3.67 -21.25
C GLU A 64 -21.15 -2.95 -22.61
N GLY A 65 -20.08 -2.26 -23.00
CA GLY A 65 -20.03 -1.49 -24.25
C GLY A 65 -19.65 0.00 -24.15
N SER A 66 -19.34 0.53 -22.97
CA SER A 66 -18.74 1.87 -22.87
C SER A 66 -17.39 1.91 -23.60
N PRO A 67 -17.09 2.98 -24.37
CA PRO A 67 -15.86 3.08 -25.14
C PRO A 67 -14.63 3.03 -24.23
N ALA A 68 -13.55 2.41 -24.73
CA ALA A 68 -12.28 2.35 -24.02
C ALA A 68 -11.78 3.76 -23.66
N LEU A 69 -11.25 3.93 -22.45
CA LEU A 69 -10.63 5.19 -22.06
C LEU A 69 -9.48 5.54 -23.03
N PRO A 70 -9.28 6.84 -23.34
CA PRO A 70 -8.13 7.28 -24.13
C PRO A 70 -6.82 6.83 -23.46
N PRO A 71 -5.72 6.68 -24.23
CA PRO A 71 -4.43 6.27 -23.69
C PRO A 71 -4.00 7.15 -22.52
N ILE A 72 -3.70 6.54 -21.38
CA ILE A 72 -3.20 7.22 -20.18
C ILE A 72 -1.70 6.93 -20.08
N PRO A 73 -0.80 7.90 -20.27
CA PRO A 73 0.64 7.65 -20.29
C PRO A 73 1.13 7.25 -18.90
N VAL A 74 1.95 6.21 -18.75
CA VAL A 74 2.60 5.90 -17.47
C VAL A 74 3.62 7.01 -17.16
N SER A 75 3.43 7.77 -16.09
CA SER A 75 4.25 8.97 -15.82
C SER A 75 4.48 9.29 -14.35
N GLN A 76 3.78 8.63 -13.43
CA GLN A 76 3.92 8.87 -11.98
C GLN A 76 3.95 7.54 -11.22
N ARG A 77 4.49 7.55 -9.99
CA ARG A 77 4.56 6.36 -9.13
C ARG A 77 3.21 5.65 -8.92
N THR A 78 2.11 6.39 -8.80
CA THR A 78 0.78 5.86 -8.54
C THR A 78 0.28 4.96 -9.68
N ASP A 79 0.80 5.15 -10.90
CA ASP A 79 0.46 4.30 -12.04
C ASP A 79 0.96 2.87 -11.83
N PHE A 80 2.13 2.71 -11.20
CA PHE A 80 2.66 1.38 -10.87
C PHE A 80 1.86 0.68 -9.78
N LEU A 81 1.26 1.42 -8.84
CA LEU A 81 0.31 0.84 -7.87
C LEU A 81 -0.96 0.34 -8.59
N VAL A 82 -1.48 1.09 -9.56
CA VAL A 82 -2.65 0.66 -10.35
C VAL A 82 -2.30 -0.53 -11.23
N LEU A 83 -1.15 -0.52 -11.91
CA LEU A 83 -0.67 -1.64 -12.72
C LEU A 83 -0.40 -2.90 -11.87
N LEU A 84 0.12 -2.73 -10.65
CA LEU A 84 0.32 -3.85 -9.72
C LEU A 84 -1.01 -4.49 -9.32
N LEU A 85 -2.01 -3.66 -8.94
CA LEU A 85 -3.36 -4.16 -8.64
C LEU A 85 -4.05 -4.78 -9.85
N TYR A 86 -3.75 -4.29 -11.06
CA TYR A 86 -4.25 -4.86 -12.32
C TYR A 86 -3.71 -6.27 -12.55
N VAL A 87 -2.42 -6.48 -12.31
CA VAL A 87 -1.79 -7.79 -12.49
C VAL A 87 -2.15 -8.76 -11.35
N MET A 88 -2.18 -8.29 -10.11
CA MET A 88 -2.42 -9.14 -8.93
C MET A 88 -3.90 -9.36 -8.62
N ASN A 89 -4.81 -8.58 -9.21
CA ASN A 89 -6.23 -8.45 -8.87
C ASN A 89 -6.52 -7.88 -7.48
N GLU A 90 -5.72 -8.24 -6.47
CA GLU A 90 -5.84 -7.75 -5.10
C GLU A 90 -4.50 -7.64 -4.38
N ILE A 91 -4.45 -6.78 -3.37
CA ILE A 91 -3.32 -6.66 -2.43
C ILE A 91 -3.86 -6.65 -1.00
N ARG A 92 -3.31 -7.48 -0.12
CA ARG A 92 -3.70 -7.68 1.27
C ARG A 92 -2.91 -6.73 2.19
N GLY A 93 -3.59 -5.70 2.67
CA GLY A 93 -3.04 -4.75 3.63
C GLY A 93 -1.90 -3.88 3.08
N PHE A 94 -1.49 -2.91 3.90
CA PHE A 94 -0.43 -1.97 3.53
C PHE A 94 0.95 -2.63 3.46
N THR A 95 1.24 -3.60 4.32
CA THR A 95 2.54 -4.27 4.33
C THR A 95 2.84 -4.93 3.00
N GLN A 96 1.89 -5.71 2.44
CA GLN A 96 2.08 -6.34 1.13
C GLN A 96 2.25 -5.27 0.04
N ALA A 97 1.42 -4.22 0.04
CA ALA A 97 1.51 -3.13 -0.94
C ALA A 97 2.91 -2.47 -0.93
N VAL A 98 3.41 -2.10 0.25
CA VAL A 98 4.71 -1.46 0.42
C VAL A 98 5.83 -2.39 -0.06
N LYS A 99 5.80 -3.68 0.30
CA LYS A 99 6.84 -4.64 -0.08
C LYS A 99 6.81 -4.96 -1.58
N MET A 100 5.63 -5.14 -2.16
CA MET A 100 5.51 -5.38 -3.60
C MET A 100 5.97 -4.15 -4.41
N LEU A 101 5.61 -2.94 -4.01
CA LEU A 101 6.07 -1.72 -4.68
C LEU A 101 7.58 -1.48 -4.54
N LEU A 102 8.20 -1.89 -3.43
CA LEU A 102 9.65 -1.94 -3.31
C LEU A 102 10.24 -2.86 -4.39
N LEU A 103 9.75 -4.10 -4.47
CA LEU A 103 10.26 -5.10 -5.42
C LEU A 103 10.02 -4.67 -6.88
N VAL A 104 8.89 -4.04 -7.20
CA VAL A 104 8.64 -3.43 -8.52
C VAL A 104 9.66 -2.32 -8.82
N GLY A 105 10.06 -1.55 -7.82
CA GLY A 105 11.08 -0.51 -7.95
C GLY A 105 12.48 -1.06 -8.18
N GLU A 106 12.90 -2.03 -7.36
CA GLU A 106 14.26 -2.57 -7.36
C GLU A 106 14.51 -3.64 -8.44
N GLU A 107 13.53 -4.49 -8.69
CA GLU A 107 13.67 -5.65 -9.59
C GLU A 107 12.85 -5.49 -10.87
N GLY A 108 11.68 -4.83 -10.79
CA GLY A 108 10.84 -4.52 -11.95
C GLY A 108 11.27 -3.28 -12.74
N MET A 109 12.39 -2.63 -12.36
CA MET A 109 12.97 -1.47 -13.01
C MET A 109 12.06 -0.22 -13.09
N ALA A 110 10.98 -0.16 -12.29
CA ALA A 110 10.01 0.93 -12.35
C ALA A 110 10.62 2.33 -12.17
N LYS A 111 11.67 2.43 -11.33
CA LYS A 111 12.44 3.66 -11.09
C LYS A 111 13.07 4.26 -12.35
N ARG A 112 13.26 3.47 -13.42
CA ARG A 112 13.79 3.96 -14.71
C ARG A 112 12.75 4.69 -15.55
N PHE A 113 11.46 4.42 -15.31
CA PHE A 113 10.37 4.92 -16.14
C PHE A 113 9.68 6.16 -15.58
N VAL A 114 9.71 6.32 -14.25
CA VAL A 114 9.14 7.45 -13.52
C VAL A 114 10.14 7.95 -12.46
N PRO A 115 10.62 9.21 -12.55
CA PRO A 115 11.59 9.78 -11.61
C PRO A 115 11.06 9.95 -10.17
N ASP A 116 9.75 10.07 -10.01
CA ASP A 116 9.08 10.27 -8.72
C ASP A 116 8.68 8.95 -8.04
N TYR A 117 9.28 7.81 -8.45
CA TYR A 117 8.99 6.49 -7.87
C TYR A 117 9.17 6.47 -6.35
N TYR A 118 8.49 5.53 -5.69
CA TYR A 118 8.56 5.34 -4.24
C TYR A 118 10.00 5.25 -3.72
N GLN A 119 10.27 5.96 -2.63
CA GLN A 119 11.57 6.10 -1.97
C GLN A 119 11.53 5.44 -0.60
N HIS A 120 11.60 4.11 -0.58
CA HIS A 120 11.55 3.37 0.68
C HIS A 120 12.74 3.67 1.58
N VAL A 121 12.45 3.91 2.85
CA VAL A 121 13.43 4.14 3.92
C VAL A 121 13.32 3.10 5.01
N ALA A 122 14.39 2.90 5.78
CA ALA A 122 14.36 2.03 6.95
C ALA A 122 13.41 2.60 8.01
N TYR A 123 12.52 1.75 8.54
CA TYR A 123 11.56 2.11 9.58
C TYR A 123 11.29 0.94 10.54
N ASP A 124 10.38 1.15 11.48
CA ASP A 124 10.05 0.23 12.59
C ASP A 124 9.73 -1.21 12.14
N TYR A 125 9.28 -1.40 10.91
CA TYR A 125 8.91 -2.70 10.34
C TYR A 125 9.60 -2.96 8.98
N GLY A 126 10.80 -2.41 8.80
CA GLY A 126 11.60 -2.52 7.59
C GLY A 126 11.27 -1.41 6.59
N PRO A 127 11.37 -1.68 5.27
CA PRO A 127 11.12 -0.65 4.26
C PRO A 127 9.74 -0.02 4.40
N PHE A 128 9.70 1.31 4.35
CA PHE A 128 8.51 2.13 4.48
C PHE A 128 8.59 3.32 3.53
N ASP A 129 7.45 3.69 2.93
CA ASP A 129 7.27 4.95 2.24
C ASP A 129 5.84 5.45 2.52
N LYS A 130 5.74 6.69 3.02
CA LYS A 130 4.45 7.33 3.30
C LYS A 130 3.62 7.53 2.03
N ALA A 131 4.26 7.78 0.89
CA ALA A 131 3.59 8.03 -0.37
C ALA A 131 2.71 6.85 -0.80
N VAL A 132 3.04 5.61 -0.42
CA VAL A 132 2.18 4.44 -0.69
C VAL A 132 0.82 4.59 -0.01
N TYR A 133 0.79 5.07 1.23
CA TYR A 133 -0.45 5.28 1.99
C TYR A 133 -1.26 6.42 1.42
N ASP A 134 -0.60 7.54 1.11
CA ASP A 134 -1.24 8.73 0.54
C ASP A 134 -1.85 8.42 -0.84
N ASP A 135 -1.15 7.66 -1.67
CA ASP A 135 -1.60 7.25 -3.00
C ASP A 135 -2.79 6.27 -2.91
N ILE A 136 -2.75 5.28 -2.01
CA ILE A 136 -3.90 4.39 -1.76
C ILE A 136 -5.11 5.20 -1.31
N ALA A 137 -4.94 6.13 -0.38
CA ALA A 137 -6.02 7.01 0.09
C ALA A 137 -6.55 7.90 -1.04
N GLY A 138 -5.67 8.44 -1.88
CA GLY A 138 -6.01 9.23 -3.06
C GLY A 138 -6.83 8.44 -4.08
N LEU A 139 -6.40 7.22 -4.43
CA LEU A 139 -7.09 6.32 -5.36
C LEU A 139 -8.47 5.90 -4.83
N ARG A 140 -8.60 5.68 -3.51
CA ARG A 140 -9.89 5.42 -2.87
C ARG A 140 -10.86 6.58 -3.00
N ARG A 141 -10.41 7.80 -2.66
CA ARG A 141 -11.23 9.01 -2.82
C ARG A 141 -11.61 9.28 -4.27
N ALA A 142 -10.76 8.89 -5.23
CA ALA A 142 -11.04 8.99 -6.65
C ALA A 142 -11.96 7.87 -7.19
N GLY A 143 -12.35 6.90 -6.36
CA GLY A 143 -13.18 5.76 -6.76
C GLY A 143 -12.48 4.77 -7.70
N VAL A 144 -11.15 4.81 -7.79
CA VAL A 144 -10.33 3.87 -8.59
C VAL A 144 -10.09 2.58 -7.81
N LEU A 145 -9.93 2.70 -6.50
CA LEU A 145 -9.60 1.61 -5.60
C LEU A 145 -10.67 1.46 -4.52
N GLU A 146 -11.01 0.23 -4.16
CA GLU A 146 -11.81 -0.09 -2.98
C GLU A 146 -10.99 -0.86 -1.95
N ALA A 147 -11.39 -0.74 -0.68
CA ALA A 147 -10.78 -1.44 0.45
C ALA A 147 -11.85 -2.28 1.13
N VAL A 148 -11.75 -3.60 0.99
CA VAL A 148 -12.75 -4.56 1.48
C VAL A 148 -12.20 -5.25 2.71
N ARG A 149 -12.99 -5.33 3.78
CA ARG A 149 -12.58 -6.12 4.96
C ARG A 149 -12.83 -7.61 4.71
N PRO A 150 -11.83 -8.50 4.90
CA PRO A 150 -12.06 -9.93 4.73
C PRO A 150 -13.05 -10.44 5.81
N PRO A 151 -13.96 -11.35 5.45
CA PRO A 151 -14.95 -11.89 6.39
C PRO A 151 -14.27 -12.64 7.54
N ARG A 152 -14.76 -12.44 8.77
CA ARG A 152 -14.13 -12.96 10.02
C ARG A 152 -13.92 -14.47 10.07
N ARG A 153 -14.70 -15.27 9.31
CA ARG A 153 -14.65 -16.75 9.30
C ARG A 153 -13.56 -17.33 8.39
N GLY A 154 -12.80 -16.50 7.66
CA GLY A 154 -11.74 -16.93 6.74
C GLY A 154 -10.33 -16.49 7.16
N ARG A 155 -10.14 -15.98 8.38
CA ARG A 155 -8.79 -15.72 8.91
C ARG A 155 -8.10 -17.07 9.10
N GLN A 156 -7.31 -17.52 8.14
CA GLN A 156 -6.31 -18.54 8.40
C GLN A 156 -5.34 -17.96 9.42
N GLN A 157 -4.98 -18.74 10.45
CA GLN A 157 -3.96 -18.36 11.45
C GLN A 157 -2.62 -17.99 10.80
N ASP A 158 -2.37 -18.39 9.56
CA ASP A 158 -1.16 -18.07 8.80
C ASP A 158 -1.18 -16.69 8.13
N ASP A 159 -2.36 -16.04 8.04
CA ASP A 159 -2.52 -14.65 7.59
C ASP A 159 -2.44 -13.64 8.77
N ASP A 160 -2.29 -14.11 10.02
CA ASP A 160 -2.08 -13.28 11.23
C ASP A 160 -0.65 -12.72 11.31
N VAL A 161 -0.06 -12.36 10.16
CA VAL A 161 1.27 -11.76 10.07
C VAL A 161 1.17 -10.24 10.22
N ASP A 162 0.55 -9.81 11.31
CA ASP A 162 0.96 -8.57 11.97
C ASP A 162 2.01 -8.95 13.01
N LEU A 163 3.27 -8.93 12.57
CA LEU A 163 4.43 -9.31 13.39
C LEU A 163 4.61 -8.44 14.65
N VAL A 164 3.75 -7.45 14.92
CA VAL A 164 3.62 -6.81 16.23
C VAL A 164 2.14 -6.55 16.59
N ARG A 165 1.66 -7.30 17.59
CA ARG A 165 0.57 -6.96 18.52
C ARG A 165 -0.64 -6.22 17.92
N GLY A 166 -1.59 -7.00 17.39
CA GLY A 166 -3.00 -6.60 17.37
C GLY A 166 -3.32 -5.34 16.54
N SER A 167 -2.50 -4.99 15.57
CA SER A 167 -2.88 -3.95 14.62
C SER A 167 -4.09 -4.43 13.83
N LYS A 168 -5.10 -3.57 13.76
CA LYS A 168 -6.28 -3.75 12.91
C LYS A 168 -5.91 -3.54 11.44
N GLU A 169 -4.64 -3.63 11.03
CA GLU A 169 -4.16 -3.15 9.72
C GLU A 169 -4.07 -4.26 8.65
N VAL A 170 -4.22 -5.54 9.02
CA VAL A 170 -4.68 -6.61 8.11
C VAL A 170 -6.19 -6.47 7.78
N GLU A 171 -6.84 -5.37 8.18
CA GLU A 171 -8.28 -5.22 7.95
C GLU A 171 -8.68 -5.10 6.49
N TYR A 172 -7.81 -4.80 5.52
CA TYR A 172 -8.27 -4.45 4.17
C TYR A 172 -7.54 -5.19 3.07
N THR A 173 -8.32 -5.77 2.16
CA THR A 173 -7.88 -6.17 0.83
C THR A 173 -8.21 -5.03 -0.14
N PHE A 174 -7.19 -4.54 -0.83
CA PHE A 174 -7.32 -3.50 -1.85
C PHE A 174 -7.59 -4.13 -3.22
N ARG A 175 -8.59 -3.60 -3.94
CA ARG A 175 -8.98 -4.06 -5.29
C ARG A 175 -9.32 -2.87 -6.18
N LEU A 176 -9.19 -3.04 -7.49
CA LEU A 176 -9.67 -2.06 -8.45
C LEU A 176 -11.20 -2.13 -8.55
N THR A 177 -11.86 -0.97 -8.52
CA THR A 177 -13.29 -0.86 -8.87
C THR A 177 -13.48 -1.08 -10.38
N ALA A 178 -14.72 -1.14 -10.85
CA ALA A 178 -14.99 -1.16 -12.30
C ALA A 178 -14.36 0.04 -13.03
N LYS A 179 -14.41 1.23 -12.43
CA LYS A 179 -13.73 2.42 -12.93
C LYS A 179 -12.20 2.22 -12.93
N GLY A 180 -11.66 1.68 -11.85
CA GLY A 180 -10.22 1.43 -11.74
C GLY A 180 -9.70 0.41 -12.74
N LYS A 181 -10.47 -0.62 -13.08
CA LYS A 181 -10.13 -1.59 -14.12
C LYS A 181 -10.00 -0.92 -15.49
N ARG A 182 -10.95 -0.07 -15.89
CA ARG A 182 -10.85 0.69 -17.16
C ARG A 182 -9.61 1.58 -17.20
N VAL A 183 -9.30 2.24 -16.08
CA VAL A 183 -8.08 3.05 -15.93
C VAL A 183 -6.83 2.18 -16.09
N ALA A 184 -6.78 1.05 -15.39
CA ALA A 184 -5.67 0.12 -15.44
C ALA A 184 -5.45 -0.48 -16.83
N GLU A 185 -6.52 -0.83 -17.55
CA GLU A 185 -6.44 -1.31 -18.93
C GLU A 185 -5.86 -0.25 -19.86
N SER A 186 -6.25 1.03 -19.69
CA SER A 186 -5.65 2.11 -20.48
C SER A 186 -4.18 2.32 -20.15
N LEU A 187 -3.82 2.30 -18.86
CA LEU A 187 -2.42 2.36 -18.40
C LEU A 187 -1.61 1.18 -18.94
N ALA A 188 -2.15 -0.04 -18.93
CA ALA A 188 -1.49 -1.24 -19.41
C ALA A 188 -1.20 -1.16 -20.92
N ARG A 189 -2.18 -0.73 -21.73
CA ARG A 189 -1.98 -0.50 -23.17
C ARG A 189 -0.91 0.58 -23.41
N SER A 190 -0.97 1.68 -22.68
CA SER A 190 0.02 2.75 -22.79
C SER A 190 1.42 2.32 -22.31
N ALA A 191 1.50 1.45 -21.30
CA ALA A 191 2.76 0.86 -20.85
C ALA A 191 3.36 0.00 -21.96
N GLU A 192 2.59 -0.94 -22.51
CA GLU A 192 3.03 -1.83 -23.59
C GLU A 192 3.44 -1.06 -24.86
N ALA A 193 2.71 0.01 -25.21
CA ALA A 193 3.05 0.87 -26.35
C ALA A 193 4.30 1.75 -26.12
N ARG A 194 4.51 2.23 -24.88
CA ARG A 194 5.68 3.06 -24.53
C ARG A 194 6.96 2.23 -24.46
N ASP A 195 6.92 1.16 -23.68
CA ASP A 195 8.00 0.21 -23.50
C ASP A 195 7.44 -1.08 -22.85
N PRO A 196 7.43 -2.22 -23.56
CA PRO A 196 6.95 -3.49 -23.03
C PRO A 196 7.59 -3.91 -21.69
N ALA A 197 8.80 -3.46 -21.40
CA ALA A 197 9.51 -3.74 -20.15
C ALA A 197 8.79 -3.16 -18.92
N ILE A 198 8.00 -2.09 -19.07
CA ILE A 198 7.25 -1.48 -17.97
C ILE A 198 6.29 -2.50 -17.36
N LEU A 199 5.43 -3.08 -18.19
CA LEU A 199 4.42 -4.02 -17.72
C LEU A 199 5.01 -5.41 -17.47
N ALA A 200 6.03 -5.80 -18.23
CA ALA A 200 6.77 -7.04 -17.98
C ALA A 200 7.42 -7.03 -16.58
N GLY A 201 8.06 -5.94 -16.16
CA GLY A 201 8.66 -5.82 -14.83
C GLY A 201 7.64 -5.99 -13.69
N VAL A 202 6.43 -5.42 -13.85
CA VAL A 202 5.34 -5.61 -12.87
C VAL A 202 4.85 -7.05 -12.85
N ARG A 203 4.68 -7.68 -14.03
CA ARG A 203 4.28 -9.08 -14.18
C ARG A 203 5.31 -10.04 -13.58
N ASP A 204 6.59 -9.79 -13.79
CA ASP A 204 7.70 -10.61 -13.28
C ASP A 204 7.77 -10.57 -11.74
N VAL A 205 7.64 -9.38 -11.15
CA VAL A 205 7.61 -9.25 -9.69
C VAL A 205 6.35 -9.90 -9.11
N SER A 206 5.20 -9.69 -9.76
CA SER A 206 3.94 -10.29 -9.32
C SER A 206 3.95 -11.82 -9.40
N SER A 207 4.52 -12.40 -10.45
CA SER A 207 4.61 -13.85 -10.61
C SER A 207 5.57 -14.51 -9.63
N LYS A 208 6.70 -13.84 -9.32
CA LYS A 208 7.70 -14.34 -8.36
C LYS A 208 7.24 -14.26 -6.91
N TYR A 209 6.54 -13.20 -6.52
CA TYR A 209 6.31 -12.88 -5.11
C TYR A 209 4.84 -12.71 -4.72
N GLY A 210 3.93 -12.56 -5.68
CA GLY A 210 2.53 -12.20 -5.41
C GLY A 210 1.73 -13.26 -4.67
N SER A 211 2.15 -14.53 -4.76
CA SER A 211 1.54 -15.67 -4.04
C SER A 211 2.24 -16.02 -2.73
N LEU A 212 3.34 -15.35 -2.38
CA LEU A 212 4.05 -15.65 -1.13
C LEU A 212 3.18 -15.29 0.08
N PRO A 213 3.16 -16.13 1.14
CA PRO A 213 2.65 -15.74 2.44
C PRO A 213 3.30 -14.44 2.91
N LEU A 214 2.54 -13.58 3.59
CA LEU A 214 3.04 -12.27 4.01
C LEU A 214 4.33 -12.37 4.85
N LYS A 215 4.42 -13.39 5.71
CA LYS A 215 5.62 -13.67 6.51
C LYS A 215 6.85 -13.92 5.65
N ASP A 216 6.70 -14.70 4.59
CA ASP A 216 7.80 -15.07 3.69
C ASP A 216 8.20 -13.88 2.82
N LEU A 217 7.23 -13.07 2.37
CA LEU A 217 7.51 -11.82 1.67
C LEU A 217 8.28 -10.84 2.56
N VAL A 218 7.89 -10.68 3.83
CA VAL A 218 8.59 -9.82 4.78
C VAL A 218 10.01 -10.35 5.04
N ARG A 219 10.16 -11.66 5.27
CA ARG A 219 11.47 -12.29 5.46
C ARG A 219 12.38 -12.09 4.26
N LEU A 220 11.89 -12.35 3.05
CA LEU A 220 12.63 -12.16 1.79
C LEU A 220 13.14 -10.74 1.67
N VAL A 221 12.30 -9.75 1.95
CA VAL A 221 12.69 -8.34 1.90
C VAL A 221 13.77 -8.03 2.94
N TYR A 222 13.72 -8.65 4.12
CA TYR A 222 14.71 -8.42 5.18
C TYR A 222 16.07 -9.00 4.83
N GLU A 223 16.09 -10.18 4.21
CA GLU A 223 17.30 -10.84 3.75
C GLU A 223 17.92 -10.10 2.56
N ARG A 224 17.09 -9.64 1.60
CA ARG A 224 17.57 -9.02 0.36
C ARG A 224 17.95 -7.54 0.51
N TYR A 225 17.26 -6.81 1.39
CA TYR A 225 17.47 -5.37 1.59
C TYR A 225 17.80 -5.04 3.05
N PRO A 226 18.89 -5.58 3.62
CA PRO A 226 19.19 -5.44 5.04
C PRO A 226 19.33 -3.98 5.47
N ALA A 227 19.85 -3.10 4.60
CA ALA A 227 19.97 -1.67 4.87
C ALA A 227 18.63 -1.00 5.19
N LEU A 228 17.53 -1.45 4.58
CA LEU A 228 16.18 -0.95 4.82
C LEU A 228 15.52 -1.56 6.06
N THR A 229 16.23 -2.41 6.81
CA THR A 229 15.72 -3.06 8.03
C THR A 229 16.45 -2.65 9.29
N THR A 230 17.45 -1.76 9.19
CA THR A 230 18.29 -1.31 10.30
C THR A 230 17.51 -0.70 11.47
N LYS A 231 16.34 -0.11 11.21
CA LYS A 231 15.44 0.45 12.23
C LYS A 231 14.32 -0.49 12.67
N SER A 232 14.27 -1.71 12.13
CA SER A 232 13.16 -2.62 12.38
C SER A 232 13.18 -3.19 13.79
N LYS A 233 12.06 -3.03 14.50
CA LYS A 233 11.82 -3.54 15.86
C LYS A 233 11.53 -5.04 15.89
N ILE A 234 11.33 -5.66 14.73
CA ILE A 234 11.03 -7.10 14.58
C ILE A 234 12.08 -7.85 13.77
N ARG A 235 13.20 -7.22 13.41
CA ARG A 235 14.25 -7.83 12.60
C ARG A 235 14.69 -9.18 13.13
N ARG A 236 15.02 -9.26 14.43
CA ARG A 236 15.49 -10.50 15.04
C ARG A 236 14.45 -11.62 14.94
N ARG A 237 13.19 -11.34 15.30
CA ARG A 237 12.08 -12.29 15.14
C ARG A 237 11.87 -12.75 13.70
N VAL A 238 11.93 -11.84 12.74
CA VAL A 238 11.73 -12.15 11.31
C VAL A 238 12.83 -13.07 10.78
N LEU A 239 14.07 -12.83 11.23
CA LEU A 239 15.25 -13.57 10.79
C LEU A 239 15.59 -14.79 11.67
N GLY A 240 14.86 -15.02 12.75
CA GLY A 240 15.13 -16.13 13.69
C GLY A 240 16.37 -15.90 14.56
N GLU A 241 16.76 -14.65 14.82
CA GLU A 241 17.91 -14.28 15.65
C GLU A 241 17.55 -14.12 17.15
N ASP A 242 16.30 -14.44 17.54
CA ASP A 242 15.84 -14.51 18.93
C ASP A 242 15.97 -15.97 19.41
N GLU A 243 17.20 -16.40 19.75
CA GLU A 243 17.47 -17.59 20.58
C GLU A 243 17.48 -17.22 22.07
#